data_AF-A0A1I7ISY5-F1
#
_entry.id   AF-A0A1I7ISY5-F1
#
_cell.length_a   1.000
_cell.length_b   1.000
_cell.length_c   1.000
_cell.angle_alpha   90.00
_cell.angle_beta   90.00
_cell.angle_gamma   90.00
#
_symmetry.space_group_name_H-M   'P 1'
#
loop_
_entity.id
_entity.type
_entity.pdbx_description
1 polymer ?
#
loop_
_entity_poly.entity_id
_entity_poly.type
_entity_poly.pdbx_seq_one_letter_code
_entity_poly.pdbx_strand_id
1 'polypeptide(L)'
;MKKVLSSVIALSMALFLAVGCAAGGSAPKDEDNGAANAADSASVEASLDQTGAGAETKTLRIIGTSDLHGKFLPWDYALNAEDTSGSVAQLSTALKEYRTDDTLLFDAGDTIQDNYSDIFVGEDDVHPMIQAINALKYDVWTVGNHEFNYGMDVVKKTIGDLECATLGGNVYDENGEPIADGYTIIEKNGIRVAVIGMVTPNITRWDSVNLADCMVTDPLEETRKIIDSIKGQYDVLVGVYHMGIDDEYDVPNSGVEDILKECPEFDVMLASHAHALVEGETINGTLVVMNTEMAKTFSVIDLTLEKNGDGYKVADKTSKSVETKDYEADPELVELLSKYDEQAKNDANSVIGKLVGDQLSPVNEIEEIPTAQIEDTALIDLINDVQLHYTGAKVSAAALFTAGANMYPGDIKKCDTALIYKYTNTLYKLHMTGAQLKKYMEWSAKYFNTFKPGDLTISFNPDVRAYNFDMFAGVNYEINISKEPGSRIENLTWPDGTPVRDDDEFDIAVNNYRASSHLLTPGEVYEEGEELPKLVEIDVKGDIGGVRELIGDYITNVKKGQIKPECDDNWKITGYEWDKDLREKAVTQLKNKEIEIPCSEDGRTPNVKAITEKDLK
;
A
#
# COMPACT_ATOMS: atom_id res chain seq x y z
N MET A 1 -1.24 24.50 -32.64
CA MET A 1 -1.37 25.11 -31.30
C MET A 1 -2.33 24.26 -30.49
N LYS A 2 -1.82 23.19 -29.87
CA LYS A 2 -2.54 22.29 -28.96
C LYS A 2 -1.85 22.45 -27.60
N LYS A 3 -2.62 22.76 -26.56
CA LYS A 3 -2.13 22.91 -25.19
C LYS A 3 -2.15 21.55 -24.51
N VAL A 4 -0.95 21.16 -24.08
CA VAL A 4 -0.54 20.34 -22.94
C VAL A 4 -1.65 20.09 -21.91
N LEU A 5 -1.92 18.82 -21.61
CA LEU A 5 -2.45 18.37 -20.32
C LEU A 5 -1.40 17.42 -19.72
N SER A 6 -1.01 17.72 -18.48
CA SER A 6 0.01 17.05 -17.69
C SER A 6 -0.68 15.94 -16.90
N SER A 7 -0.22 14.70 -17.04
CA SER A 7 -0.63 13.59 -16.18
C SER A 7 -0.03 13.79 -14.78
N VAL A 8 -0.87 13.70 -13.76
CA VAL A 8 -0.47 13.78 -12.34
C VAL A 8 -0.10 12.36 -11.90
N ILE A 9 1.16 12.20 -11.52
CA ILE A 9 1.70 10.96 -10.94
C ILE A 9 1.31 10.93 -9.47
N ALA A 10 0.54 9.91 -9.05
CA ALA A 10 0.27 9.64 -7.65
C ALA A 10 1.57 9.17 -6.96
N LEU A 11 2.14 10.05 -6.14
CA LEU A 11 3.37 9.82 -5.38
C LEU A 11 2.97 9.56 -3.91
N SER A 12 2.92 8.30 -3.49
CA SER A 12 2.71 7.95 -2.08
C SER A 12 4.01 8.22 -1.29
N MET A 13 4.02 9.34 -0.55
CA MET A 13 5.14 9.79 0.25
C MET A 13 5.15 9.07 1.61
N ALA A 14 6.11 8.18 1.84
CA ALA A 14 6.44 7.67 3.16
C ALA A 14 7.14 8.78 3.98
N LEU A 15 6.45 9.31 4.98
CA LEU A 15 6.99 10.27 5.94
C LEU A 15 7.12 9.57 7.31
N PHE A 16 8.34 9.48 7.86
CA PHE A 16 8.56 9.16 9.27
C PHE A 16 9.41 10.24 9.93
N LEU A 17 8.96 10.63 11.12
CA LEU A 17 9.55 11.62 12.02
C LEU A 17 10.92 11.19 12.55
N ALA A 18 11.86 12.13 12.57
CA ALA A 18 13.05 12.06 13.40
C ALA A 18 12.78 12.76 14.75
N VAL A 19 12.82 12.01 15.85
CA VAL A 19 12.85 12.55 17.21
C VAL A 19 14.27 13.02 17.52
N GLY A 20 14.43 14.33 17.75
CA GLY A 20 15.68 14.93 18.20
C GLY A 20 15.49 15.67 19.53
N CYS A 21 16.01 15.10 20.61
CA CYS A 21 16.19 15.78 21.90
C CYS A 21 17.31 16.83 21.82
N ALA A 22 17.06 18.09 22.23
CA ALA A 22 17.94 18.84 23.15
C ALA A 22 17.42 20.28 23.45
N ALA A 23 17.10 20.48 24.73
CA ALA A 23 17.31 21.63 25.61
C ALA A 23 17.53 23.07 25.07
N GLY A 24 16.70 23.99 25.60
CA GLY A 24 17.20 25.11 26.41
C GLY A 24 17.10 26.52 25.83
N GLY A 25 16.18 27.35 26.36
CA GLY A 25 16.18 28.80 26.12
C GLY A 25 14.97 29.55 26.70
N SER A 26 15.14 30.11 27.90
CA SER A 26 14.28 31.04 28.65
C SER A 26 13.79 32.26 27.82
N ALA A 27 12.57 32.81 27.90
CA ALA A 27 11.85 33.58 28.96
C ALA A 27 10.86 34.55 28.24
N PRO A 28 10.01 35.39 28.89
CA PRO A 28 9.40 35.38 30.22
C PRO A 28 7.85 35.47 30.21
N LYS A 29 7.28 35.44 31.42
CA LYS A 29 5.87 35.65 31.81
C LYS A 29 5.48 37.14 31.86
N ASP A 30 4.19 37.42 31.70
CA ASP A 30 3.38 38.48 32.35
C ASP A 30 1.91 37.98 32.32
N GLU A 31 1.31 37.52 33.43
CA GLU A 31 0.53 38.26 34.45
C GLU A 31 -0.77 38.95 33.94
N ASP A 32 -1.89 38.26 34.16
CA ASP A 32 -3.10 38.65 34.90
C ASP A 32 -3.70 40.06 34.72
N ASN A 33 -4.99 40.12 34.33
CA ASN A 33 -6.08 40.67 35.16
C ASN A 33 -7.39 40.91 34.38
N GLY A 34 -8.51 40.50 34.98
CA GLY A 34 -9.55 41.48 35.34
C GLY A 34 -10.85 41.57 34.52
N ALA A 35 -11.86 40.85 35.03
CA ALA A 35 -13.21 41.34 35.38
C ALA A 35 -14.17 41.96 34.31
N ALA A 36 -15.23 41.20 34.07
CA ALA A 36 -16.67 41.55 34.15
C ALA A 36 -17.14 43.01 33.93
N ASN A 37 -18.13 43.16 33.04
CA ASN A 37 -19.38 43.85 33.38
C ASN A 37 -20.51 43.50 32.39
N ALA A 38 -21.65 43.14 32.95
CA ALA A 38 -22.94 43.06 32.28
C ALA A 38 -23.64 44.42 32.37
N ALA A 39 -24.32 44.84 31.31
CA ALA A 39 -25.43 45.79 31.40
C ALA A 39 -26.39 45.61 30.21
N ASP A 40 -27.65 45.56 30.60
CA ASP A 40 -28.89 45.29 29.88
C ASP A 40 -29.38 46.50 29.06
N SER A 41 -30.08 46.28 27.94
CA SER A 41 -31.23 47.11 27.53
C SER A 41 -31.95 46.61 26.26
N ALA A 42 -33.18 46.17 26.48
CA ALA A 42 -34.42 46.56 25.77
C ALA A 42 -34.57 46.31 24.25
N SER A 43 -35.35 45.26 23.98
CA SER A 43 -36.46 45.13 23.01
C SER A 43 -36.76 46.25 22.02
N VAL A 44 -36.74 45.88 20.73
CA VAL A 44 -37.63 46.44 19.70
C VAL A 44 -38.28 45.27 18.98
N GLU A 45 -39.57 45.07 19.21
CA GLU A 45 -40.42 44.24 18.35
C GLU A 45 -40.58 44.96 17.00
N ALA A 46 -40.10 44.31 15.93
CA ALA A 46 -40.54 44.58 14.57
C ALA A 46 -41.17 43.30 14.04
N SER A 47 -42.47 43.39 13.73
CA SER A 47 -43.28 42.36 13.09
C SER A 47 -42.59 41.83 11.83
N LEU A 48 -42.29 40.53 11.81
CA LEU A 48 -42.00 39.83 10.57
C LEU A 48 -43.28 39.15 10.08
N ASP A 49 -43.70 39.66 8.93
CA ASP A 49 -44.71 39.13 8.04
C ASP A 49 -44.53 37.62 7.84
N GLN A 50 -45.64 36.87 7.95
CA GLN A 50 -45.73 35.53 7.39
C GLN A 50 -45.74 35.66 5.86
N THR A 51 -44.62 35.39 5.18
CA THR A 51 -44.61 34.76 3.85
C THR A 51 -43.25 34.13 3.58
N GLY A 52 -43.23 32.81 3.52
CA GLY A 52 -42.05 32.01 3.21
C GLY A 52 -42.08 30.69 3.95
N ALA A 53 -42.98 29.77 3.55
CA ALA A 53 -42.79 28.37 3.87
C ALA A 53 -41.51 27.93 3.13
N GLY A 54 -40.36 28.02 3.80
CA GLY A 54 -39.14 27.38 3.31
C GLY A 54 -39.44 25.89 3.13
N ALA A 55 -39.01 25.31 2.00
CA ALA A 55 -39.12 23.87 1.80
C ALA A 55 -38.51 23.16 3.01
N GLU A 56 -39.19 22.14 3.55
CA GLU A 56 -38.65 21.33 4.62
C GLU A 56 -37.34 20.70 4.14
N THR A 57 -36.24 21.03 4.81
CA THR A 57 -34.90 20.53 4.49
C THR A 57 -34.45 19.53 5.56
N LYS A 58 -33.81 18.44 5.14
CA LYS A 58 -33.14 17.46 6.00
C LYS A 58 -31.67 17.32 5.62
N THR A 59 -30.87 16.84 6.55
CA THR A 59 -29.49 16.43 6.30
C THR A 59 -29.37 14.93 6.49
N LEU A 60 -28.84 14.24 5.49
CA LEU A 60 -28.44 12.84 5.58
C LEU A 60 -26.92 12.79 5.55
N ARG A 61 -26.32 12.08 6.51
CA ARG A 61 -24.88 11.86 6.53
C ARG A 61 -24.56 10.44 6.11
N ILE A 62 -23.63 10.29 5.16
CA ILE A 62 -23.02 9.01 4.83
C ILE A 62 -21.56 9.07 5.30
N ILE A 63 -21.14 8.07 6.04
CA ILE A 63 -19.73 7.83 6.34
C ILE A 63 -19.29 6.63 5.53
N GLY A 64 -18.16 6.76 4.82
CA GLY A 64 -17.62 5.72 3.95
C GLY A 64 -16.22 5.29 4.37
N THR A 65 -15.99 3.98 4.47
CA THR A 65 -14.68 3.35 4.61
C THR A 65 -14.41 2.39 3.46
N SER A 66 -13.17 1.98 3.30
CA SER A 66 -12.74 0.94 2.35
C SER A 66 -11.36 0.43 2.74
N ASP A 67 -10.95 -0.69 2.15
CA ASP A 67 -9.56 -1.16 2.15
C ASP A 67 -8.98 -1.24 3.56
N LEU A 68 -9.78 -1.75 4.53
CA LEU A 68 -9.41 -1.78 5.94
C LEU A 68 -8.27 -2.77 6.22
N HIS A 69 -8.06 -3.76 5.34
CA HIS A 69 -6.85 -4.59 5.26
C HIS A 69 -6.36 -5.13 6.61
N GLY A 70 -7.26 -5.79 7.36
CA GLY A 70 -6.87 -6.51 8.57
C GLY A 70 -6.40 -5.64 9.74
N LYS A 71 -6.40 -4.30 9.63
CA LYS A 71 -5.82 -3.41 10.66
C LYS A 71 -6.81 -3.08 11.78
N PHE A 72 -7.21 -4.09 12.54
CA PHE A 72 -8.21 -3.93 13.59
C PHE A 72 -7.73 -3.12 14.81
N LEU A 73 -6.48 -3.29 15.24
CA LEU A 73 -5.82 -2.51 16.30
C LEU A 73 -4.63 -1.68 15.76
N PRO A 74 -4.14 -0.65 16.48
CA PRO A 74 -2.97 0.15 16.06
C PRO A 74 -1.65 -0.63 16.25
N TRP A 75 -1.52 -1.75 15.55
CA TRP A 75 -0.37 -2.64 15.60
C TRP A 75 -0.05 -3.17 14.20
N ASP A 76 1.22 -3.12 13.83
CA ASP A 76 1.76 -3.81 12.67
C ASP A 76 2.34 -5.15 13.15
N TYR A 77 1.63 -6.24 12.87
CA TYR A 77 2.03 -7.57 13.33
C TYR A 77 3.30 -8.07 12.64
N ALA A 78 3.54 -7.63 11.42
CA ALA A 78 4.69 -8.04 10.64
C ALA A 78 5.98 -7.34 11.13
N LEU A 79 5.89 -6.06 11.53
CA LEU A 79 6.96 -5.33 12.22
C LEU A 79 7.00 -5.62 13.73
N ASN A 80 5.98 -6.27 14.27
CA ASN A 80 5.79 -6.56 15.69
C ASN A 80 5.96 -5.29 16.55
N ALA A 81 5.31 -4.21 16.13
CA ALA A 81 5.41 -2.90 16.75
C ALA A 81 4.06 -2.15 16.70
N GLU A 82 3.91 -1.19 17.61
CA GLU A 82 2.79 -0.26 17.57
C GLU A 82 2.84 0.59 16.30
N ASP A 83 1.69 0.74 15.64
CA ASP A 83 1.51 1.61 14.49
C ASP A 83 0.16 2.33 14.57
N THR A 84 0.22 3.60 14.96
CA THR A 84 -0.93 4.47 15.15
C THR A 84 -1.31 5.25 13.90
N SER A 85 -0.74 4.93 12.72
CA SER A 85 -1.09 5.60 11.46
C SER A 85 -2.57 5.44 11.07
N GLY A 86 -3.23 4.39 11.55
CA GLY A 86 -4.64 4.11 11.36
C GLY A 86 -4.98 2.73 11.91
N SER A 87 -6.23 2.53 12.33
CA SER A 87 -6.79 1.23 12.72
C SER A 87 -8.30 1.34 12.90
N VAL A 88 -9.01 0.21 12.82
CA VAL A 88 -10.47 0.17 13.06
C VAL A 88 -10.82 0.62 14.49
N ALA A 89 -9.95 0.38 15.48
CA ALA A 89 -10.13 0.89 16.83
C ALA A 89 -10.01 2.43 16.92
N GLN A 90 -9.08 3.05 16.21
CA GLN A 90 -8.99 4.52 16.14
C GLN A 90 -10.17 5.10 15.36
N LEU A 91 -10.55 4.45 14.25
CA LEU A 91 -11.77 4.77 13.50
C LEU A 91 -13.01 4.72 14.41
N SER A 92 -13.14 3.72 15.29
CA SER A 92 -14.28 3.63 16.22
C SER A 92 -14.39 4.86 17.11
N THR A 93 -13.27 5.34 17.67
CA THR A 93 -13.25 6.59 18.45
C THR A 93 -13.65 7.78 17.58
N ALA A 94 -13.07 7.90 16.39
CA ALA A 94 -13.37 9.00 15.47
C ALA A 94 -14.86 9.02 15.07
N LEU A 95 -15.45 7.87 14.73
CA LEU A 95 -16.85 7.74 14.33
C LEU A 95 -17.82 8.29 15.40
N LYS A 96 -17.48 8.21 16.69
CA LYS A 96 -18.31 8.77 17.77
C LYS A 96 -18.48 10.29 17.65
N GLU A 97 -17.53 11.00 17.04
CA GLU A 97 -17.61 12.45 16.82
C GLU A 97 -18.44 12.83 15.59
N TYR A 98 -18.50 11.95 14.60
CA TYR A 98 -19.12 12.25 13.30
C TYR A 98 -20.51 11.65 13.12
N ARG A 99 -20.88 10.64 13.92
CA ARG A 99 -22.20 10.03 13.88
C ARG A 99 -23.28 10.98 14.41
N THR A 100 -24.42 10.94 13.74
CA THR A 100 -25.67 11.59 14.12
C THR A 100 -26.81 10.58 14.00
N ASP A 101 -28.01 10.94 14.46
CA ASP A 101 -29.20 10.09 14.28
C ASP A 101 -29.56 9.87 12.80
N ASP A 102 -29.05 10.72 11.90
CA ASP A 102 -29.22 10.69 10.44
C ASP A 102 -28.00 10.10 9.70
N THR A 103 -27.12 9.36 10.39
CA THR A 103 -25.93 8.78 9.76
C THR A 103 -26.16 7.35 9.27
N LEU A 104 -25.66 7.06 8.06
CA LEU A 104 -25.44 5.71 7.52
C LEU A 104 -23.93 5.47 7.39
N LEU A 105 -23.46 4.27 7.72
CA LEU A 105 -22.05 3.87 7.64
C LEU A 105 -21.87 2.74 6.64
N PHE A 106 -21.06 2.97 5.61
CA PHE A 106 -20.82 2.02 4.51
C PHE A 106 -19.34 1.66 4.41
N ASP A 107 -19.06 0.41 4.05
CA ASP A 107 -17.73 -0.08 3.71
C ASP A 107 -17.69 -0.63 2.29
N ALA A 108 -16.64 -0.30 1.54
CA ALA A 108 -16.46 -0.70 0.15
C ALA A 108 -15.54 -1.92 -0.05
N GLY A 109 -15.31 -2.77 0.95
CA GLY A 109 -14.61 -4.06 0.77
C GLY A 109 -13.11 -4.01 0.99
N ASP A 110 -12.43 -5.14 0.75
CA ASP A 110 -11.02 -5.41 1.10
C ASP A 110 -10.77 -5.28 2.60
N THR A 111 -11.39 -6.21 3.33
CA THR A 111 -11.47 -6.21 4.79
C THR A 111 -10.57 -7.27 5.42
N ILE A 112 -10.50 -8.48 4.84
CA ILE A 112 -9.96 -9.68 5.51
C ILE A 112 -8.57 -10.14 5.01
N GLN A 113 -7.79 -9.25 4.42
CA GLN A 113 -6.43 -9.51 3.96
C GLN A 113 -5.43 -8.53 4.59
N ASP A 114 -4.14 -8.90 4.56
CA ASP A 114 -3.02 -8.15 5.14
C ASP A 114 -3.04 -8.08 6.68
N ASN A 115 -1.98 -7.50 7.26
CA ASN A 115 -1.75 -7.32 8.69
C ASN A 115 -2.10 -8.57 9.53
N TYR A 116 -1.69 -9.75 9.03
CA TYR A 116 -1.89 -11.06 9.67
C TYR A 116 -3.36 -11.45 9.85
N SER A 117 -4.28 -10.87 9.09
CA SER A 117 -5.70 -11.26 9.13
C SER A 117 -5.94 -12.66 8.56
N ASP A 118 -5.08 -13.12 7.65
CA ASP A 118 -5.10 -14.44 7.03
C ASP A 118 -5.07 -15.59 8.05
N ILE A 119 -4.42 -15.40 9.21
CA ILE A 119 -4.34 -16.45 10.23
C ILE A 119 -5.69 -16.78 10.88
N PHE A 120 -6.68 -15.89 10.74
CA PHE A 120 -8.03 -16.06 11.27
C PHE A 120 -9.01 -16.59 10.21
N VAL A 121 -8.56 -16.73 8.97
CA VAL A 121 -9.40 -17.24 7.88
C VAL A 121 -9.60 -18.74 8.04
N GLY A 122 -10.84 -19.19 7.87
CA GLY A 122 -11.20 -20.61 7.98
C GLY A 122 -11.31 -21.13 9.42
N GLU A 123 -11.16 -20.27 10.43
CA GLU A 123 -11.50 -20.62 11.81
C GLU A 123 -13.03 -20.69 12.02
N ASP A 124 -13.47 -21.49 13.00
CA ASP A 124 -14.89 -21.58 13.39
C ASP A 124 -15.42 -20.26 14.00
N ASP A 125 -14.53 -19.46 14.58
CA ASP A 125 -14.87 -18.16 15.16
C ASP A 125 -15.15 -17.09 14.07
N VAL A 126 -15.84 -16.01 14.44
CA VAL A 126 -16.02 -14.85 13.56
C VAL A 126 -14.69 -14.12 13.42
N HIS A 127 -14.30 -13.80 12.19
CA HIS A 127 -13.06 -13.08 11.87
C HIS A 127 -13.00 -11.72 12.61
N PRO A 128 -11.84 -11.28 13.15
CA PRO A 128 -11.75 -10.07 13.99
C PRO A 128 -12.22 -8.79 13.27
N MET A 129 -11.93 -8.66 11.97
CA MET A 129 -12.43 -7.52 11.19
C MET A 129 -13.95 -7.53 11.05
N ILE A 130 -14.56 -8.71 10.91
CA ILE A 130 -16.02 -8.85 10.82
C ILE A 130 -16.66 -8.56 12.18
N GLN A 131 -16.03 -8.98 13.28
CA GLN A 131 -16.46 -8.55 14.61
C GLN A 131 -16.38 -7.03 14.79
N ALA A 132 -15.33 -6.40 14.28
CA ALA A 132 -15.18 -4.96 14.34
C ALA A 132 -16.26 -4.23 13.52
N ILE A 133 -16.54 -4.68 12.30
CA ILE A 133 -17.63 -4.16 11.46
C ILE A 133 -19.00 -4.31 12.17
N ASN A 134 -19.28 -5.49 12.72
CA ASN A 134 -20.52 -5.74 13.46
C ASN A 134 -20.64 -4.89 14.74
N ALA A 135 -19.54 -4.69 15.46
CA ALA A 135 -19.50 -3.85 16.66
C ALA A 135 -19.73 -2.38 16.32
N LEU A 136 -19.18 -1.92 15.19
CA LEU A 136 -19.37 -0.57 14.67
C LEU A 136 -20.76 -0.33 14.10
N LYS A 137 -21.56 -1.36 13.83
CA LYS A 137 -22.92 -1.22 13.25
C LYS A 137 -22.87 -0.51 11.90
N TYR A 138 -22.13 -1.10 10.97
CA TYR A 138 -22.23 -0.74 9.56
C TYR A 138 -23.65 -1.02 9.06
N ASP A 139 -24.10 -0.23 8.10
CA ASP A 139 -25.38 -0.39 7.41
C ASP A 139 -25.21 -1.20 6.11
N VAL A 140 -24.10 -1.00 5.42
CA VAL A 140 -23.74 -1.70 4.17
C VAL A 140 -22.27 -2.09 4.19
N TRP A 141 -21.97 -3.28 3.67
CA TRP A 141 -20.63 -3.74 3.31
C TRP A 141 -20.67 -4.32 1.89
N THR A 142 -19.71 -3.95 1.05
CA THR A 142 -19.57 -4.50 -0.31
C THR A 142 -18.35 -5.41 -0.39
N VAL A 143 -18.44 -6.48 -1.16
CA VAL A 143 -17.31 -7.39 -1.41
C VAL A 143 -16.20 -6.68 -2.20
N GLY A 144 -14.95 -6.83 -1.75
CA GLY A 144 -13.74 -6.44 -2.47
C GLY A 144 -13.05 -7.62 -3.14
N ASN A 145 -11.92 -7.36 -3.82
CA ASN A 145 -11.18 -8.44 -4.48
C ASN A 145 -10.52 -9.38 -3.47
N HIS A 146 -10.03 -8.86 -2.35
CA HIS A 146 -9.26 -9.65 -1.38
C HIS A 146 -10.13 -10.63 -0.58
N GLU A 147 -11.44 -10.47 -0.58
CA GLU A 147 -12.33 -11.49 -0.01
C GLU A 147 -12.26 -12.83 -0.76
N PHE A 148 -11.90 -12.83 -2.05
CA PHE A 148 -11.84 -14.03 -2.89
C PHE A 148 -10.52 -14.81 -2.78
N ASN A 149 -9.49 -14.25 -2.13
CA ASN A 149 -8.16 -14.87 -2.03
C ASN A 149 -8.16 -16.25 -1.37
N TYR A 150 -9.15 -16.51 -0.51
CA TYR A 150 -9.23 -17.73 0.29
C TYR A 150 -10.37 -18.66 -0.17
N GLY A 151 -10.92 -18.39 -1.35
CA GLY A 151 -11.97 -19.20 -1.96
C GLY A 151 -13.39 -18.87 -1.52
N MET A 152 -14.36 -19.38 -2.28
CA MET A 152 -15.78 -19.02 -2.14
C MET A 152 -16.41 -19.43 -0.79
N ASP A 153 -15.90 -20.47 -0.15
CA ASP A 153 -16.37 -20.87 1.19
C ASP A 153 -16.10 -19.79 2.24
N VAL A 154 -14.95 -19.11 2.13
CA VAL A 154 -14.59 -18.00 3.02
C VAL A 154 -15.47 -16.78 2.71
N VAL A 155 -15.70 -16.47 1.44
CA VAL A 155 -16.64 -15.39 1.03
C VAL A 155 -18.03 -15.62 1.63
N LYS A 156 -18.58 -16.84 1.43
CA LYS A 156 -19.90 -17.23 1.95
C LYS A 156 -19.96 -17.16 3.48
N LYS A 157 -18.89 -17.58 4.17
CA LYS A 157 -18.81 -17.45 5.64
C LYS A 157 -18.76 -16.00 6.09
N THR A 158 -17.90 -15.18 5.49
CA THR A 158 -17.76 -13.76 5.80
C THR A 158 -19.09 -13.02 5.64
N ILE A 159 -19.79 -13.26 4.53
CA ILE A 159 -21.13 -12.72 4.29
C ILE A 159 -22.14 -13.19 5.35
N GLY A 160 -22.09 -14.48 5.71
CA GLY A 160 -22.98 -15.05 6.72
C GLY A 160 -22.74 -14.54 8.15
N ASP A 161 -21.52 -14.10 8.46
CA ASP A 161 -21.12 -13.57 9.76
C ASP A 161 -21.40 -12.06 9.92
N LEU A 162 -21.68 -11.33 8.83
CA LEU A 162 -21.98 -9.89 8.85
C LEU A 162 -23.43 -9.61 9.31
N GLU A 163 -23.60 -8.58 10.15
CA GLU A 163 -24.90 -8.12 10.67
C GLU A 163 -25.54 -6.99 9.83
N CYS A 164 -24.90 -6.60 8.73
CA CYS A 164 -25.33 -5.50 7.86
C CYS A 164 -25.74 -6.01 6.47
N ALA A 165 -26.24 -5.12 5.60
CA ALA A 165 -26.53 -5.50 4.22
C ALA A 165 -25.22 -5.76 3.45
N THR A 166 -25.10 -6.95 2.87
CA THR A 166 -23.91 -7.36 2.11
C THR A 166 -24.20 -7.26 0.61
N LEU A 167 -23.34 -6.55 -0.11
CA LEU A 167 -23.53 -6.27 -1.53
C LEU A 167 -22.43 -6.87 -2.42
N GLY A 168 -22.80 -7.32 -3.61
CA GLY A 168 -21.90 -7.94 -4.59
C GLY A 168 -22.63 -8.28 -5.89
N GLY A 169 -23.17 -7.25 -6.55
CA GLY A 169 -24.21 -7.40 -7.58
C GLY A 169 -23.78 -7.99 -8.91
N ASN A 170 -22.49 -8.23 -9.12
CA ASN A 170 -21.95 -8.70 -10.40
C ASN A 170 -21.18 -10.02 -10.29
N VAL A 171 -21.29 -10.76 -9.19
CA VAL A 171 -20.63 -12.06 -9.00
C VAL A 171 -21.64 -13.16 -8.67
N TYR A 172 -21.54 -14.27 -9.40
CA TYR A 172 -22.40 -15.43 -9.27
C TYR A 172 -21.56 -16.70 -9.07
N ASP A 173 -22.06 -17.61 -8.25
CA ASP A 173 -21.40 -18.89 -7.97
C ASP A 173 -21.56 -19.89 -9.12
N GLU A 174 -21.03 -21.10 -8.94
CA GLU A 174 -21.02 -22.15 -9.97
C GLU A 174 -22.42 -22.62 -10.42
N ASN A 175 -23.47 -22.30 -9.65
CA ASN A 175 -24.86 -22.60 -9.98
C ASN A 175 -25.57 -21.43 -10.66
N GLY A 176 -24.90 -20.29 -10.82
CA GLY A 176 -25.47 -19.04 -11.32
C GLY A 176 -26.30 -18.29 -10.27
N GLU A 177 -26.15 -18.62 -8.99
CA GLU A 177 -26.80 -17.90 -7.88
C GLU A 177 -25.92 -16.71 -7.46
N PRO A 178 -26.49 -15.53 -7.17
CA PRO A 178 -25.71 -14.38 -6.73
C PRO A 178 -25.04 -14.65 -5.37
N ILE A 179 -23.79 -14.23 -5.21
CA ILE A 179 -23.05 -14.45 -3.94
C ILE A 179 -23.56 -13.55 -2.80
N ALA A 180 -24.13 -12.40 -3.15
CA ALA A 180 -24.67 -11.37 -2.28
C ALA A 180 -25.76 -10.60 -3.02
N ASP A 181 -26.54 -9.77 -2.32
CA ASP A 181 -27.53 -8.92 -2.99
C ASP A 181 -26.83 -7.86 -3.87
N GLY A 182 -27.45 -7.46 -4.98
CA GLY A 182 -26.88 -6.39 -5.81
C GLY A 182 -27.15 -4.98 -5.28
N TYR A 183 -28.20 -4.84 -4.46
CA TYR A 183 -28.58 -3.58 -3.86
C TYR A 183 -29.40 -3.76 -2.59
N THR A 184 -29.50 -2.70 -1.80
CA THR A 184 -30.47 -2.57 -0.71
C THR A 184 -31.13 -1.19 -0.73
N ILE A 185 -32.30 -1.05 -0.10
CA ILE A 185 -32.94 0.25 0.14
C ILE A 185 -33.15 0.42 1.63
N ILE A 186 -32.48 1.40 2.22
CA ILE A 186 -32.51 1.69 3.64
C ILE A 186 -33.35 2.93 3.88
N GLU A 187 -34.31 2.87 4.81
CA GLU A 187 -35.08 4.03 5.23
C GLU A 187 -34.44 4.65 6.49
N LYS A 188 -33.93 5.87 6.38
CA LYS A 188 -33.38 6.65 7.49
C LYS A 188 -34.20 7.91 7.69
N ASN A 189 -34.94 7.99 8.81
CA ASN A 189 -35.77 9.14 9.16
C ASN A 189 -36.71 9.61 8.02
N GLY A 190 -37.30 8.64 7.31
CA GLY A 190 -38.22 8.84 6.19
C GLY A 190 -37.56 9.19 4.85
N ILE A 191 -36.22 9.10 4.75
CA ILE A 191 -35.46 9.21 3.51
C ILE A 191 -35.10 7.80 3.05
N ARG A 192 -35.43 7.46 1.80
CA ARG A 192 -35.13 6.15 1.21
C ARG A 192 -33.81 6.23 0.44
N VAL A 193 -32.82 5.50 0.90
CA VAL A 193 -31.47 5.47 0.32
C VAL A 193 -31.27 4.14 -0.37
N ALA A 194 -31.22 4.14 -1.70
CA ALA A 194 -30.82 2.96 -2.46
C ALA A 194 -29.29 2.90 -2.50
N VAL A 195 -28.74 1.72 -2.21
CA VAL A 195 -27.30 1.46 -2.26
C VAL A 195 -27.05 0.29 -3.20
N ILE A 196 -26.20 0.48 -4.20
CA ILE A 196 -25.77 -0.56 -5.14
C ILE A 196 -24.30 -0.87 -4.85
N GLY A 197 -23.93 -2.15 -4.83
CA GLY A 197 -22.54 -2.58 -4.60
C GLY A 197 -22.04 -3.51 -5.69
N MET A 198 -20.84 -3.22 -6.18
CA MET A 198 -20.16 -3.97 -7.24
C MET A 198 -18.68 -4.15 -6.90
N VAL A 199 -18.07 -5.19 -7.47
CA VAL A 199 -16.62 -5.41 -7.42
C VAL A 199 -16.03 -5.36 -8.83
N THR A 200 -14.79 -4.90 -8.97
CA THR A 200 -14.10 -4.88 -10.26
C THR A 200 -14.17 -6.23 -10.99
N PRO A 201 -14.42 -6.26 -12.32
CA PRO A 201 -14.45 -7.51 -13.09
C PRO A 201 -13.07 -8.18 -13.16
N ASN A 202 -12.00 -7.44 -12.82
CA ASN A 202 -10.63 -7.91 -12.82
C ASN A 202 -10.31 -8.97 -11.76
N ILE A 203 -11.22 -9.25 -10.81
CA ILE A 203 -11.04 -10.36 -9.85
C ILE A 203 -10.76 -11.71 -10.53
N THR A 204 -11.32 -11.93 -11.72
CA THR A 204 -11.07 -13.14 -12.52
C THR A 204 -9.65 -13.25 -13.06
N ARG A 205 -8.92 -12.12 -13.13
CA ARG A 205 -7.52 -12.05 -13.53
C ARG A 205 -6.60 -12.43 -12.38
N TRP A 206 -6.88 -11.90 -11.18
CA TRP A 206 -6.03 -12.07 -9.99
C TRP A 206 -6.27 -13.42 -9.30
N ASP A 207 -7.53 -13.77 -9.06
CA ASP A 207 -7.93 -14.96 -8.30
C ASP A 207 -8.53 -16.06 -9.19
N SER A 208 -8.03 -16.18 -10.42
CA SER A 208 -8.55 -17.09 -11.45
C SER A 208 -8.73 -18.55 -10.99
N VAL A 209 -7.91 -19.03 -10.06
CA VAL A 209 -7.99 -20.38 -9.49
C VAL A 209 -9.18 -20.50 -8.53
N ASN A 210 -9.33 -19.53 -7.62
CA ASN A 210 -10.40 -19.50 -6.62
C ASN A 210 -11.77 -19.16 -7.24
N LEU A 211 -11.75 -18.46 -8.38
CA LEU A 211 -12.93 -18.02 -9.13
C LEU A 211 -13.21 -18.86 -10.38
N ALA A 212 -12.52 -19.98 -10.58
CA ALA A 212 -12.56 -20.75 -11.84
C ALA A 212 -13.98 -21.17 -12.26
N ASP A 213 -14.85 -21.46 -11.29
CA ASP A 213 -16.24 -21.87 -11.52
C ASP A 213 -17.25 -20.72 -11.31
N CYS A 214 -16.80 -19.51 -10.99
CA CYS A 214 -17.67 -18.35 -10.79
C CYS A 214 -17.94 -17.59 -12.10
N MET A 215 -19.07 -16.91 -12.16
CA MET A 215 -19.38 -15.99 -13.24
C MET A 215 -19.31 -14.56 -12.71
N VAL A 216 -18.38 -13.78 -13.26
CA VAL A 216 -18.25 -12.34 -13.01
C VAL A 216 -18.78 -11.59 -14.22
N THR A 217 -19.76 -10.74 -13.99
CA THR A 217 -20.50 -10.01 -15.03
C THR A 217 -20.04 -8.56 -15.11
N ASP A 218 -20.38 -7.91 -16.23
CA ASP A 218 -20.07 -6.49 -16.45
C ASP A 218 -20.82 -5.63 -15.41
N PRO A 219 -20.10 -4.84 -14.60
CA PRO A 219 -20.72 -4.06 -13.52
C PRO A 219 -21.66 -2.99 -14.07
N LEU A 220 -21.37 -2.37 -15.22
CA LEU A 220 -22.27 -1.36 -15.81
C LEU A 220 -23.61 -1.98 -16.21
N GLU A 221 -23.58 -3.15 -16.84
CA GLU A 221 -24.81 -3.85 -17.23
C GLU A 221 -25.69 -4.18 -16.01
N GLU A 222 -25.09 -4.73 -14.93
CA GLU A 222 -25.82 -5.06 -13.71
C GLU A 222 -26.34 -3.81 -13.00
N THR A 223 -25.53 -2.75 -12.91
CA THR A 223 -25.94 -1.47 -12.34
C THR A 223 -27.14 -0.88 -13.05
N ARG A 224 -27.11 -0.85 -14.39
CA ARG A 224 -28.21 -0.33 -15.19
C ARG A 224 -29.50 -1.13 -14.98
N LYS A 225 -29.40 -2.47 -14.96
CA LYS A 225 -30.54 -3.37 -14.67
C LYS A 225 -31.14 -3.07 -13.31
N ILE A 226 -30.30 -2.91 -12.28
CA ILE A 226 -30.75 -2.60 -10.92
C ILE A 226 -31.45 -1.25 -10.88
N ILE A 227 -30.83 -0.16 -11.36
CA ILE A 227 -31.42 1.19 -11.33
C ILE A 227 -32.79 1.21 -12.02
N ASP A 228 -32.93 0.54 -13.17
CA ASP A 228 -34.19 0.45 -13.89
C ASP A 228 -35.27 -0.28 -13.08
N SER A 229 -34.89 -1.31 -12.34
CA SER A 229 -35.81 -2.09 -11.49
C SER A 229 -36.30 -1.33 -10.24
N ILE A 230 -35.47 -0.44 -9.69
CA ILE A 230 -35.76 0.30 -8.45
C ILE A 230 -36.23 1.74 -8.67
N LYS A 231 -36.47 2.12 -9.93
CA LYS A 231 -36.86 3.49 -10.30
C LYS A 231 -38.08 3.98 -9.52
N GLY A 232 -37.93 5.12 -8.84
CA GLY A 232 -38.98 5.74 -8.03
C GLY A 232 -39.17 5.15 -6.62
N GLN A 233 -38.39 4.12 -6.26
CA GLN A 233 -38.44 3.48 -4.95
C GLN A 233 -37.52 4.16 -3.92
N TYR A 234 -36.65 5.07 -4.35
CA TYR A 234 -35.65 5.76 -3.53
C TYR A 234 -35.71 7.29 -3.70
N ASP A 235 -35.09 8.00 -2.76
CA ASP A 235 -34.89 9.45 -2.76
C ASP A 235 -33.42 9.83 -3.05
N VAL A 236 -32.48 8.96 -2.65
CA VAL A 236 -31.03 9.10 -2.86
C VAL A 236 -30.49 7.79 -3.42
N LEU A 237 -29.62 7.87 -4.44
CA LEU A 237 -28.90 6.71 -4.99
C LEU A 237 -27.40 6.79 -4.69
N VAL A 238 -26.88 5.77 -4.03
CA VAL A 238 -25.47 5.66 -3.63
C VAL A 238 -24.85 4.42 -4.28
N GLY A 239 -23.67 4.57 -4.87
CA GLY A 239 -22.81 3.44 -5.22
C GLY A 239 -21.75 3.21 -4.15
N VAL A 240 -21.53 1.96 -3.76
CA VAL A 240 -20.41 1.52 -2.91
C VAL A 240 -19.63 0.47 -3.69
N TYR A 241 -18.63 0.89 -4.46
CA TYR A 241 -18.03 0.07 -5.52
C TYR A 241 -16.58 -0.20 -5.17
N HIS A 242 -16.21 -1.49 -5.17
CA HIS A 242 -14.84 -1.92 -5.05
C HIS A 242 -14.11 -1.82 -6.39
N MET A 243 -13.95 -0.59 -6.86
CA MET A 243 -13.42 -0.20 -8.17
C MET A 243 -12.75 1.17 -8.05
N GLY A 244 -11.64 1.35 -8.76
CA GLY A 244 -10.98 2.66 -8.90
C GLY A 244 -11.80 3.65 -9.74
N ILE A 245 -11.27 4.85 -9.94
CA ILE A 245 -11.91 5.85 -10.82
C ILE A 245 -11.78 5.45 -12.29
N ASP A 246 -10.54 5.20 -12.72
CA ASP A 246 -10.20 4.85 -14.09
C ASP A 246 -10.31 3.34 -14.33
N ASP A 247 -10.49 2.94 -15.59
CA ASP A 247 -10.41 1.55 -16.01
C ASP A 247 -8.99 0.99 -15.83
N GLU A 248 -8.90 -0.28 -15.48
CA GLU A 248 -7.64 -1.00 -15.32
C GLU A 248 -7.44 -2.05 -16.43
N TYR A 249 -6.19 -2.21 -16.87
CA TYR A 249 -5.77 -3.21 -17.86
C TYR A 249 -6.52 -3.15 -19.20
N ASP A 250 -6.98 -1.97 -19.60
CA ASP A 250 -7.80 -1.76 -20.80
C ASP A 250 -9.11 -2.58 -20.78
N VAL A 251 -9.62 -2.95 -19.59
CA VAL A 251 -10.90 -3.62 -19.41
C VAL A 251 -11.99 -2.56 -19.27
N PRO A 252 -12.91 -2.42 -20.25
CA PRO A 252 -13.97 -1.42 -20.18
C PRO A 252 -14.85 -1.62 -18.94
N ASN A 253 -15.38 -0.52 -18.41
CA ASN A 253 -16.28 -0.51 -17.26
C ASN A 253 -15.66 -1.10 -15.97
N SER A 254 -14.33 -1.13 -15.87
CA SER A 254 -13.63 -1.58 -14.65
C SER A 254 -13.34 -0.44 -13.66
N GLY A 255 -13.50 0.81 -14.09
CA GLY A 255 -13.52 2.02 -13.26
C GLY A 255 -14.90 2.64 -13.12
N VAL A 256 -15.13 3.35 -12.00
CA VAL A 256 -16.43 3.97 -11.73
C VAL A 256 -16.76 5.13 -12.68
N GLU A 257 -15.77 5.76 -13.33
CA GLU A 257 -16.03 6.88 -14.25
C GLU A 257 -16.95 6.44 -15.41
N ASP A 258 -16.72 5.26 -15.98
CA ASP A 258 -17.52 4.71 -17.07
C ASP A 258 -18.93 4.33 -16.61
N ILE A 259 -19.08 3.82 -15.39
CA ILE A 259 -20.39 3.56 -14.78
C ILE A 259 -21.19 4.86 -14.68
N LEU A 260 -20.56 5.94 -14.19
CA LEU A 260 -21.20 7.24 -13.97
C LEU A 260 -21.54 7.97 -15.28
N LYS A 261 -20.85 7.68 -16.39
CA LYS A 261 -21.21 8.21 -17.72
C LYS A 261 -22.56 7.67 -18.19
N GLU A 262 -22.82 6.39 -17.97
CA GLU A 262 -24.03 5.69 -18.44
C GLU A 262 -25.14 5.59 -17.37
N CYS A 263 -24.80 5.81 -16.10
CA CYS A 263 -25.72 5.85 -14.96
C CYS A 263 -25.65 7.21 -14.22
N PRO A 264 -26.07 8.33 -14.84
CA PRO A 264 -26.02 9.66 -14.22
C PRO A 264 -27.02 9.85 -13.06
N GLU A 265 -27.81 8.84 -12.71
CA GLU A 265 -28.75 8.87 -11.59
C GLU A 265 -28.10 8.81 -10.21
N PHE A 266 -26.81 8.44 -10.11
CA PHE A 266 -26.12 8.38 -8.82
C PHE A 266 -25.94 9.77 -8.21
N ASP A 267 -26.27 9.90 -6.92
CA ASP A 267 -25.98 11.10 -6.15
C ASP A 267 -24.57 11.08 -5.59
N VAL A 268 -24.14 9.92 -5.09
CA VAL A 268 -22.85 9.67 -4.43
C VAL A 268 -22.25 8.35 -4.92
N MET A 269 -20.94 8.31 -5.09
CA MET A 269 -20.16 7.10 -5.35
C MET A 269 -19.01 7.02 -4.34
N LEU A 270 -19.01 5.97 -3.52
CA LEU A 270 -17.86 5.55 -2.73
C LEU A 270 -17.07 4.55 -3.59
N ALA A 271 -15.99 5.03 -4.21
CA ALA A 271 -15.01 4.20 -4.92
C ALA A 271 -13.93 3.72 -3.95
N SER A 272 -13.16 2.70 -4.31
CA SER A 272 -12.06 2.14 -3.51
C SER A 272 -11.03 1.43 -4.40
N HIS A 273 -10.35 0.38 -3.92
CA HIS A 273 -9.37 -0.45 -4.65
C HIS A 273 -8.02 0.23 -4.91
N ALA A 274 -8.02 1.49 -5.37
CA ALA A 274 -6.79 2.18 -5.75
C ALA A 274 -5.97 2.74 -4.56
N HIS A 275 -6.48 2.64 -3.33
CA HIS A 275 -5.88 3.19 -2.10
C HIS A 275 -5.51 4.68 -2.23
N ALA A 276 -6.26 5.43 -3.04
CA ALA A 276 -5.98 6.82 -3.36
C ALA A 276 -6.99 7.74 -2.68
N LEU A 277 -6.50 8.81 -2.05
CA LEU A 277 -7.39 9.76 -1.40
C LEU A 277 -8.10 10.66 -2.43
N VAL A 278 -9.42 10.58 -2.47
CA VAL A 278 -10.29 11.55 -3.16
C VAL A 278 -11.29 12.08 -2.14
N GLU A 279 -11.04 13.28 -1.61
CA GLU A 279 -11.90 13.88 -0.59
C GLU A 279 -13.29 14.26 -1.12
N GLY A 280 -13.42 14.45 -2.44
CA GLY A 280 -14.64 14.84 -3.12
C GLY A 280 -14.38 15.41 -4.51
N GLU A 281 -14.81 14.69 -5.55
CA GLU A 281 -14.81 15.16 -6.93
C GLU A 281 -16.21 15.00 -7.54
N THR A 282 -16.60 15.88 -8.47
CA THR A 282 -17.85 15.71 -9.21
C THR A 282 -17.59 15.10 -10.58
N ILE A 283 -18.04 13.87 -10.79
CA ILE A 283 -17.96 13.15 -12.07
C ILE A 283 -19.40 12.94 -12.57
N ASN A 284 -19.72 13.47 -13.75
CA ASN A 284 -21.07 13.39 -14.36
C ASN A 284 -22.24 13.81 -13.44
N GLY A 285 -22.00 14.69 -12.47
CA GLY A 285 -23.01 15.18 -11.52
C GLY A 285 -23.12 14.36 -10.22
N THR A 286 -22.39 13.26 -10.12
CA THR A 286 -22.24 12.42 -8.93
C THR A 286 -21.05 12.90 -8.09
N LEU A 287 -21.19 12.94 -6.77
CA LEU A 287 -20.08 13.19 -5.86
C LEU A 287 -19.32 11.89 -5.61
N VAL A 288 -18.06 11.84 -6.02
CA VAL A 288 -17.18 10.68 -5.88
C VAL A 288 -16.20 10.93 -4.75
N VAL A 289 -16.05 9.94 -3.87
CA VAL A 289 -15.03 9.91 -2.82
C VAL A 289 -14.29 8.59 -2.85
N MET A 290 -13.06 8.58 -2.33
CA MET A 290 -12.24 7.39 -2.18
C MET A 290 -11.33 7.57 -0.97
N ASN A 291 -11.21 6.53 -0.16
CA ASN A 291 -10.30 6.54 0.98
C ASN A 291 -8.94 5.93 0.59
N THR A 292 -7.95 6.18 1.44
CA THR A 292 -6.72 5.37 1.45
C THR A 292 -7.02 3.98 2.04
N GLU A 293 -6.01 3.32 2.59
CA GLU A 293 -6.10 1.99 3.18
C GLU A 293 -5.96 1.98 4.72
N MET A 294 -6.15 0.79 5.31
CA MET A 294 -5.80 0.46 6.70
C MET A 294 -6.47 1.35 7.75
N ALA A 295 -7.69 1.78 7.46
CA ALA A 295 -8.46 2.71 8.27
C ALA A 295 -7.75 4.05 8.54
N LYS A 296 -6.72 4.44 7.77
CA LYS A 296 -6.01 5.72 7.95
C LYS A 296 -6.93 6.92 7.73
N THR A 297 -7.90 6.78 6.85
CA THR A 297 -8.90 7.79 6.53
C THR A 297 -10.30 7.21 6.42
N PHE A 298 -11.31 8.05 6.65
CA PHE A 298 -12.70 7.78 6.26
C PHE A 298 -13.36 9.05 5.70
N SER A 299 -14.35 8.86 4.85
CA SER A 299 -15.07 9.94 4.19
C SER A 299 -16.31 10.32 4.98
N VAL A 300 -16.57 11.62 5.14
CA VAL A 300 -17.82 12.17 5.69
C VAL A 300 -18.53 12.94 4.59
N ILE A 301 -19.71 12.49 4.22
CA ILE A 301 -20.52 13.03 3.12
C ILE A 301 -21.83 13.55 3.70
N ASP A 302 -22.11 14.83 3.54
CA ASP A 302 -23.35 15.46 3.97
C ASP A 302 -24.21 15.83 2.75
N LEU A 303 -25.42 15.27 2.71
CA LEU A 303 -26.43 15.55 1.70
C LEU A 303 -27.51 16.43 2.29
N THR A 304 -27.74 17.60 1.68
CA THR A 304 -28.90 18.44 1.98
C THR A 304 -30.05 18.02 1.08
N LEU A 305 -31.16 17.64 1.69
CA LEU A 305 -32.34 17.08 1.03
C LEU A 305 -33.52 18.04 1.17
N GLU A 306 -34.19 18.34 0.07
CA GLU A 306 -35.42 19.12 0.06
C GLU A 306 -36.63 18.21 -0.15
N LYS A 307 -37.72 18.49 0.58
CA LYS A 307 -38.98 17.75 0.40
C LYS A 307 -39.48 17.87 -1.04
N ASN A 308 -39.79 16.73 -1.66
CA ASN A 308 -40.29 16.66 -3.03
C ASN A 308 -41.44 15.65 -3.14
N GLY A 309 -42.68 16.15 -3.13
CA GLY A 309 -43.86 15.29 -3.05
C GLY A 309 -43.86 14.48 -1.75
N ASP A 310 -44.03 13.16 -1.86
CA ASP A 310 -44.00 12.25 -0.72
C ASP A 310 -42.57 11.93 -0.25
N GLY A 311 -41.56 12.18 -1.08
CA GLY A 311 -40.16 11.85 -0.85
C GLY A 311 -39.27 13.07 -0.64
N TYR A 312 -37.99 12.91 -0.99
CA TYR A 312 -36.96 13.94 -0.93
C TYR A 312 -36.15 13.97 -2.23
N LYS A 313 -35.45 15.08 -2.47
CA LYS A 313 -34.48 15.22 -3.55
C LYS A 313 -33.20 15.85 -3.01
N VAL A 314 -32.04 15.38 -3.47
CA VAL A 314 -30.74 15.99 -3.17
C VAL A 314 -30.68 17.41 -3.75
N ALA A 315 -30.45 18.39 -2.88
CA ALA A 315 -30.30 19.81 -3.22
C ALA A 315 -28.83 20.24 -3.18
N ASP A 316 -28.04 19.70 -2.25
CA ASP A 316 -26.61 19.99 -2.12
C ASP A 316 -25.84 18.77 -1.57
N LYS A 317 -24.56 18.66 -1.91
CA LYS A 317 -23.68 17.55 -1.53
C LYS A 317 -22.31 18.11 -1.16
N THR A 318 -21.80 17.75 0.02
CA THR A 318 -20.45 18.10 0.44
C THR A 318 -19.75 16.88 1.01
N SER A 319 -18.42 16.84 0.91
CA SER A 319 -17.61 15.78 1.49
C SER A 319 -16.30 16.31 2.05
N LYS A 320 -15.71 15.52 2.95
CA LYS A 320 -14.34 15.67 3.43
C LYS A 320 -13.79 14.31 3.83
N SER A 321 -12.47 14.19 3.88
CA SER A 321 -11.78 13.08 4.52
C SER A 321 -11.39 13.42 5.95
N VAL A 322 -11.36 12.41 6.82
CA VAL A 322 -10.90 12.50 8.21
C VAL A 322 -9.81 11.48 8.42
N GLU A 323 -8.63 11.94 8.86
CA GLU A 323 -7.53 11.06 9.27
C GLU A 323 -7.77 10.50 10.68
N THR A 324 -7.48 9.22 10.90
CA THR A 324 -7.69 8.58 12.21
C THR A 324 -6.45 8.57 13.09
N LYS A 325 -5.26 8.93 12.56
CA LYS A 325 -3.97 8.74 13.24
C LYS A 325 -3.85 9.46 14.60
N ASP A 326 -4.57 10.56 14.75
CA ASP A 326 -4.55 11.41 15.95
C ASP A 326 -5.63 11.00 16.98
N TYR A 327 -6.42 9.97 16.69
CA TYR A 327 -7.40 9.41 17.59
C TYR A 327 -6.80 8.27 18.42
N GLU A 328 -7.21 8.19 19.68
CA GLU A 328 -6.91 7.05 20.55
C GLU A 328 -7.75 5.83 20.14
N ALA A 329 -7.18 4.63 20.30
CA ALA A 329 -7.92 3.39 20.05
C ALA A 329 -9.10 3.23 21.03
N ASP A 330 -10.26 2.86 20.52
CA ASP A 330 -11.46 2.66 21.32
C ASP A 330 -11.29 1.51 22.32
N PRO A 331 -11.33 1.76 23.64
CA PRO A 331 -11.08 0.73 24.65
C PRO A 331 -12.08 -0.43 24.60
N GLU A 332 -13.32 -0.19 24.17
CA GLU A 332 -14.31 -1.28 24.03
C GLU A 332 -13.96 -2.22 22.88
N LEU A 333 -13.47 -1.68 21.76
CA LEU A 333 -13.06 -2.49 20.62
C LEU A 333 -11.72 -3.19 20.87
N VAL A 334 -10.80 -2.53 21.57
CA VAL A 334 -9.55 -3.15 22.04
C VAL A 334 -9.83 -4.36 22.91
N GLU A 335 -10.75 -4.25 23.88
CA GLU A 335 -11.12 -5.37 24.74
C GLU A 335 -11.77 -6.51 23.93
N LEU A 336 -12.70 -6.19 23.03
CA LEU A 336 -13.38 -7.16 22.17
C LEU A 336 -12.39 -7.98 21.33
N LEU A 337 -11.35 -7.32 20.82
CA LEU A 337 -10.40 -7.91 19.86
C LEU A 337 -9.08 -8.38 20.50
N SER A 338 -8.94 -8.23 21.82
CA SER A 338 -7.73 -8.55 22.58
C SER A 338 -7.21 -9.98 22.36
N LYS A 339 -8.09 -10.98 22.31
CA LYS A 339 -7.69 -12.38 22.05
C LYS A 339 -7.03 -12.56 20.67
N TYR A 340 -7.51 -11.83 19.67
CA TYR A 340 -6.99 -11.89 18.30
C TYR A 340 -5.66 -11.16 18.20
N ASP A 341 -5.54 -10.02 18.89
CA ASP A 341 -4.28 -9.30 19.02
C ASP A 341 -3.19 -10.16 19.68
N GLU A 342 -3.52 -10.86 20.77
CA GLU A 342 -2.61 -11.81 21.42
C GLU A 342 -2.22 -12.96 20.47
N GLN A 343 -3.19 -13.52 19.73
CA GLN A 343 -2.92 -14.60 18.76
C GLN A 343 -1.98 -14.13 17.63
N ALA A 344 -2.25 -12.97 17.02
CA ALA A 344 -1.40 -12.42 15.96
C ALA A 344 0.00 -12.04 16.46
N LYS A 345 0.12 -11.48 17.67
CA LYS A 345 1.43 -11.24 18.32
C LYS A 345 2.18 -12.54 18.59
N ASN A 346 1.50 -13.59 19.02
CA ASN A 346 2.11 -14.89 19.26
C ASN A 346 2.57 -15.54 17.94
N ASP A 347 1.77 -15.46 16.88
CA ASP A 347 2.15 -15.94 15.54
C ASP A 347 3.34 -15.16 14.97
N ALA A 348 3.33 -13.84 15.06
CA ALA A 348 4.46 -12.98 14.67
C ALA A 348 5.75 -13.36 15.43
N ASN A 349 5.65 -13.71 16.70
CA ASN A 349 6.78 -14.13 17.53
C ASN A 349 7.12 -15.63 17.43
N SER A 350 6.40 -16.41 16.61
CA SER A 350 6.67 -17.83 16.43
C SER A 350 8.03 -18.05 15.74
N VAL A 351 8.78 -19.04 16.19
CA VAL A 351 10.09 -19.37 15.62
C VAL A 351 9.89 -20.20 14.35
N ILE A 352 10.27 -19.64 13.20
CA ILE A 352 10.16 -20.26 11.88
C ILE A 352 11.46 -20.94 11.43
N GLY A 353 12.57 -20.63 12.09
CA GLY A 353 13.84 -21.26 11.79
C GLY A 353 14.99 -20.76 12.65
N LYS A 354 16.21 -21.02 12.19
CA LYS A 354 17.44 -20.62 12.87
C LYS A 354 18.51 -20.20 11.87
N LEU A 355 19.12 -19.04 12.09
CA LEU A 355 20.35 -18.65 11.41
C LEU A 355 21.55 -19.25 12.17
N VAL A 356 22.32 -20.08 11.47
CA VAL A 356 23.52 -20.73 12.01
C VAL A 356 24.76 -20.16 11.33
N GLY A 357 25.77 -19.82 12.14
CA GLY A 357 27.01 -19.20 11.64
C GLY A 357 27.05 -17.73 12.00
N ASP A 358 27.25 -16.88 11.00
CA ASP A 358 27.31 -15.43 11.13
C ASP A 358 26.00 -14.75 10.65
N GLN A 359 25.90 -13.43 10.81
CA GLN A 359 24.81 -12.61 10.25
C GLN A 359 24.82 -12.62 8.72
N LEU A 360 23.67 -12.32 8.09
CA LEU A 360 23.50 -12.41 6.63
C LEU A 360 24.26 -11.33 5.85
N SER A 361 24.32 -10.11 6.39
CA SER A 361 25.21 -9.06 5.89
C SER A 361 26.37 -8.86 6.86
N PRO A 362 27.63 -8.80 6.40
CA PRO A 362 28.76 -8.41 7.24
C PRO A 362 28.58 -7.03 7.87
N VAL A 363 29.35 -6.74 8.94
CA VAL A 363 29.36 -5.41 9.56
C VAL A 363 29.88 -4.38 8.56
N ASN A 364 29.23 -3.23 8.49
CA ASN A 364 29.69 -2.11 7.68
C ASN A 364 31.10 -1.68 8.11
N GLU A 365 32.03 -1.57 7.15
CA GLU A 365 33.36 -1.02 7.45
C GLU A 365 33.25 0.44 7.90
N ILE A 366 32.33 1.20 7.27
CA ILE A 366 31.93 2.57 7.60
C ILE A 366 30.41 2.54 7.79
N GLU A 367 29.91 2.97 8.96
CA GLU A 367 28.52 2.78 9.38
C GLU A 367 27.50 3.27 8.32
N GLU A 368 27.76 4.42 7.72
CA GLU A 368 26.90 5.07 6.71
C GLU A 368 27.17 4.63 5.26
N ILE A 369 28.00 3.60 5.05
CA ILE A 369 28.23 2.94 3.75
C ILE A 369 27.91 1.44 3.92
N PRO A 370 26.66 1.02 3.65
CA PRO A 370 26.24 -0.35 3.89
C PRO A 370 26.98 -1.37 3.04
N THR A 371 27.55 -2.41 3.67
CA THR A 371 28.28 -3.47 2.96
C THR A 371 27.38 -4.17 1.93
N ALA A 372 26.14 -4.49 2.31
CA ALA A 372 25.14 -5.10 1.43
C ALA A 372 24.72 -4.24 0.22
N GLN A 373 25.21 -3.00 0.09
CA GLN A 373 25.00 -2.16 -1.10
C GLN A 373 26.24 -2.05 -1.98
N ILE A 374 27.43 -2.40 -1.49
CA ILE A 374 28.70 -2.25 -2.22
C ILE A 374 29.42 -3.57 -2.49
N GLU A 375 28.98 -4.64 -1.85
CA GLU A 375 29.49 -5.99 -1.98
C GLU A 375 28.31 -6.97 -2.03
N ASP A 376 28.54 -8.11 -2.66
CA ASP A 376 27.60 -9.20 -2.63
C ASP A 376 27.49 -9.80 -1.23
N THR A 377 26.28 -10.18 -0.81
CA THR A 377 26.03 -10.68 0.55
C THR A 377 24.95 -11.75 0.58
N ALA A 378 25.07 -12.65 1.56
CA ALA A 378 24.06 -13.68 1.81
C ALA A 378 22.66 -13.12 2.11
N LEU A 379 22.56 -11.85 2.51
CA LEU A 379 21.28 -11.18 2.73
C LEU A 379 20.50 -11.00 1.43
N ILE A 380 21.12 -10.41 0.42
CA ILE A 380 20.43 -10.15 -0.85
C ILE A 380 20.26 -11.42 -1.66
N ASP A 381 21.21 -12.35 -1.53
CA ASP A 381 21.12 -13.69 -2.12
C ASP A 381 19.94 -14.47 -1.54
N LEU A 382 19.68 -14.41 -0.23
CA LEU A 382 18.51 -15.06 0.34
C LEU A 382 17.20 -14.54 -0.29
N ILE A 383 17.08 -13.21 -0.47
CA ILE A 383 15.88 -12.62 -1.08
C ILE A 383 15.75 -13.06 -2.54
N ASN A 384 16.84 -13.02 -3.30
CA ASN A 384 16.86 -13.44 -4.70
C ASN A 384 16.59 -14.95 -4.85
N ASP A 385 17.14 -15.80 -3.98
CA ASP A 385 16.91 -17.24 -3.93
C ASP A 385 15.44 -17.56 -3.73
N VAL A 386 14.78 -16.86 -2.81
CA VAL A 386 13.34 -16.96 -2.56
C VAL A 386 12.57 -16.63 -3.83
N GLN A 387 12.87 -15.49 -4.46
CA GLN A 387 12.21 -15.06 -5.69
C GLN A 387 12.42 -16.07 -6.83
N LEU A 388 13.64 -16.57 -7.05
CA LEU A 388 13.94 -17.59 -8.05
C LEU A 388 13.22 -18.90 -7.77
N HIS A 389 13.17 -19.34 -6.51
CA HIS A 389 12.56 -20.60 -6.11
C HIS A 389 11.07 -20.66 -6.44
N TYR A 390 10.31 -19.64 -6.05
CA TYR A 390 8.86 -19.65 -6.23
C TYR A 390 8.41 -19.32 -7.66
N THR A 391 9.18 -18.52 -8.39
CA THR A 391 8.84 -18.17 -9.79
C THR A 391 9.33 -19.20 -10.80
N GLY A 392 10.42 -19.91 -10.50
CA GLY A 392 11.18 -20.69 -11.48
C GLY A 392 11.88 -19.82 -12.55
N ALA A 393 11.98 -18.52 -12.34
CA ALA A 393 12.63 -17.59 -13.24
C ALA A 393 14.14 -17.89 -13.37
N LYS A 394 14.76 -17.43 -14.46
CA LYS A 394 16.20 -17.61 -14.69
C LYS A 394 17.03 -16.53 -13.99
N VAL A 395 16.46 -15.33 -13.85
CA VAL A 395 17.07 -14.16 -13.22
C VAL A 395 16.15 -13.66 -12.13
N SER A 396 16.71 -13.04 -11.09
CA SER A 396 15.96 -12.32 -10.07
C SER A 396 16.61 -10.97 -9.83
N ALA A 397 15.81 -9.96 -9.49
CA ALA A 397 16.30 -8.66 -9.05
C ALA A 397 15.63 -8.25 -7.73
N ALA A 398 16.44 -7.84 -6.76
CA ALA A 398 15.98 -7.40 -5.45
C ALA A 398 16.80 -6.20 -4.95
N ALA A 399 16.18 -5.33 -4.18
CA ALA A 399 16.83 -4.17 -3.55
C ALA A 399 16.90 -4.32 -2.04
N LEU A 400 17.84 -3.59 -1.44
CA LEU A 400 17.87 -3.36 0.00
C LEU A 400 16.99 -2.15 0.36
N PHE A 401 15.94 -2.35 1.16
CA PHE A 401 15.02 -1.26 1.49
C PHE A 401 15.50 -0.33 2.61
N THR A 402 16.40 -0.81 3.46
CA THR A 402 17.00 -0.05 4.55
C THR A 402 18.48 -0.38 4.67
N ALA A 403 19.31 0.63 4.87
CA ALA A 403 20.76 0.49 5.04
C ALA A 403 21.18 -0.48 6.17
N GLY A 404 20.31 -0.67 7.17
CA GLY A 404 20.54 -1.54 8.32
C GLY A 404 19.83 -2.88 8.27
N ALA A 405 19.20 -3.25 7.15
CA ALA A 405 18.56 -4.56 7.01
C ALA A 405 19.58 -5.68 7.23
N ASN A 406 19.26 -6.60 8.13
CA ASN A 406 20.09 -7.77 8.43
C ASN A 406 19.30 -8.81 9.23
N MET A 407 19.85 -10.02 9.31
CA MET A 407 19.38 -11.07 10.22
C MET A 407 20.58 -11.63 10.98
N TYR A 408 20.41 -11.82 12.30
CA TYR A 408 21.50 -12.18 13.22
C TYR A 408 21.44 -13.65 13.63
N PRO A 409 22.58 -14.28 14.01
CA PRO A 409 22.61 -15.68 14.43
C PRO A 409 21.67 -15.95 15.61
N GLY A 410 20.91 -17.03 15.53
CA GLY A 410 19.91 -17.36 16.53
C GLY A 410 18.60 -17.82 15.93
N ASP A 411 17.60 -17.94 16.79
CA ASP A 411 16.24 -18.28 16.39
C ASP A 411 15.66 -17.13 15.56
N ILE A 412 15.02 -17.48 14.45
CA ILE A 412 14.37 -16.55 13.52
C ILE A 412 12.88 -16.61 13.79
N LYS A 413 12.30 -15.49 14.22
CA LYS A 413 10.86 -15.33 14.37
C LYS A 413 10.20 -15.00 13.04
N LYS A 414 8.91 -15.27 12.89
CA LYS A 414 8.15 -14.90 11.69
C LYS A 414 8.28 -13.41 11.38
N CYS A 415 8.16 -12.53 12.38
CA CYS A 415 8.34 -11.08 12.22
C CYS A 415 9.78 -10.66 11.86
N ASP A 416 10.79 -11.50 12.11
CA ASP A 416 12.18 -11.15 11.78
C ASP A 416 12.41 -11.10 10.26
N THR A 417 11.52 -11.69 9.46
CA THR A 417 11.53 -11.52 7.99
C THR A 417 11.37 -10.06 7.59
N ALA A 418 10.67 -9.24 8.37
CA ALA A 418 10.51 -7.82 8.11
C ALA A 418 11.79 -7.00 8.35
N LEU A 419 12.77 -7.54 9.11
CA LEU A 419 14.10 -6.93 9.27
C LEU A 419 14.85 -6.86 7.95
N ILE A 420 14.55 -7.78 7.02
CA ILE A 420 15.22 -7.88 5.72
C ILE A 420 14.32 -7.48 4.55
N TYR A 421 12.99 -7.62 4.69
CA TYR A 421 12.02 -7.25 3.66
C TYR A 421 10.78 -6.59 4.28
N LYS A 422 10.82 -5.25 4.44
CA LYS A 422 9.82 -4.49 5.21
C LYS A 422 8.51 -4.14 4.49
N TYR A 423 8.41 -4.37 3.19
CA TYR A 423 7.21 -4.03 2.40
C TYR A 423 6.36 -5.27 2.14
N THR A 424 5.06 -5.08 1.92
CA THR A 424 4.09 -6.14 1.59
C THR A 424 4.02 -6.39 0.08
N ASN A 425 5.14 -6.18 -0.63
CA ASN A 425 5.17 -6.38 -2.07
C ASN A 425 4.92 -7.84 -2.43
N THR A 426 4.11 -8.07 -3.46
CA THR A 426 3.90 -9.39 -4.06
C THR A 426 4.96 -9.68 -5.13
N LEU A 427 5.04 -10.93 -5.58
CA LEU A 427 6.08 -11.42 -6.47
C LEU A 427 5.55 -11.57 -7.91
N TYR A 428 6.21 -10.92 -8.88
CA TYR A 428 5.84 -10.95 -10.30
C TYR A 428 6.91 -11.69 -11.10
N LYS A 429 6.48 -12.32 -12.20
CA LYS A 429 7.35 -12.92 -13.22
C LYS A 429 7.15 -12.19 -14.53
N LEU A 430 8.23 -11.64 -15.08
CA LEU A 430 8.25 -10.92 -16.35
C LEU A 430 9.11 -11.66 -17.37
N HIS A 431 8.75 -11.59 -18.63
CA HIS A 431 9.55 -12.07 -19.75
C HIS A 431 10.35 -10.91 -20.34
N MET A 432 11.66 -11.11 -20.50
CA MET A 432 12.61 -10.10 -20.95
C MET A 432 13.66 -10.66 -21.90
N THR A 433 14.21 -9.77 -22.71
CA THR A 433 15.41 -10.02 -23.52
C THR A 433 16.69 -9.63 -22.75
N GLY A 434 17.84 -10.15 -23.16
CA GLY A 434 19.13 -9.76 -22.59
C GLY A 434 19.44 -8.27 -22.75
N ALA A 435 18.98 -7.64 -23.84
CA ALA A 435 19.10 -6.20 -24.04
C ALA A 435 18.30 -5.40 -22.98
N GLN A 436 17.06 -5.83 -22.71
CA GLN A 436 16.20 -5.24 -21.69
C GLN A 436 16.80 -5.44 -20.29
N LEU A 437 17.32 -6.63 -19.97
CA LEU A 437 18.02 -6.88 -18.70
C LEU A 437 19.21 -5.93 -18.53
N LYS A 438 20.08 -5.83 -19.54
CA LYS A 438 21.24 -4.93 -19.45
C LYS A 438 20.82 -3.49 -19.25
N LYS A 439 19.77 -3.02 -19.94
CA LYS A 439 19.22 -1.66 -19.77
C LYS A 439 18.74 -1.42 -18.34
N TYR A 440 18.02 -2.39 -17.77
CA TYR A 440 17.56 -2.34 -16.39
C TYR A 440 18.72 -2.33 -15.39
N MET A 441 19.73 -3.20 -15.56
CA MET A 441 20.94 -3.22 -14.72
C MET A 441 21.71 -1.89 -14.79
N GLU A 442 21.83 -1.29 -15.97
CA GLU A 442 22.47 0.02 -16.16
C GLU A 442 21.71 1.16 -15.48
N TRP A 443 20.37 1.10 -15.48
CA TRP A 443 19.55 2.03 -14.71
C TRP A 443 19.74 1.84 -13.20
N SER A 444 19.74 0.60 -12.71
CA SER A 444 19.98 0.28 -11.28
C SER A 444 21.35 0.80 -10.84
N ALA A 445 22.39 0.57 -11.65
CA ALA A 445 23.75 0.99 -11.37
C ALA A 445 23.95 2.52 -11.34
N LYS A 446 22.96 3.35 -11.72
CA LYS A 446 22.99 4.82 -11.54
C LYS A 446 23.06 5.23 -10.07
N TYR A 447 22.78 4.32 -9.15
CA TYR A 447 22.88 4.54 -7.71
C TYR A 447 24.25 5.01 -7.24
N PHE A 448 25.35 4.59 -7.89
CA PHE A 448 26.69 5.03 -7.52
C PHE A 448 27.07 6.35 -8.20
N ASN A 449 27.84 7.20 -7.54
CA ASN A 449 28.54 8.29 -8.22
C ASN A 449 29.72 7.75 -9.04
N THR A 450 30.10 8.46 -10.10
CA THR A 450 31.30 8.13 -10.88
C THR A 450 32.54 8.34 -10.01
N PHE A 451 33.29 7.27 -9.76
CA PHE A 451 34.51 7.26 -8.95
C PHE A 451 35.62 8.05 -9.64
N LYS A 452 36.35 8.87 -8.86
CA LYS A 452 37.42 9.74 -9.35
C LYS A 452 38.76 9.44 -8.68
N PRO A 453 39.89 9.67 -9.36
CA PRO A 453 41.20 9.59 -8.72
C PRO A 453 41.29 10.49 -7.48
N GLY A 454 41.68 9.90 -6.35
CA GLY A 454 41.75 10.58 -5.05
C GLY A 454 40.53 10.38 -4.15
N ASP A 455 39.48 9.73 -4.66
CA ASP A 455 38.37 9.24 -3.83
C ASP A 455 38.86 8.07 -2.95
N LEU A 456 38.37 8.03 -1.71
CA LEU A 456 38.69 7.04 -0.68
C LEU A 456 37.43 6.27 -0.24
N THR A 457 36.24 6.65 -0.70
CA THR A 457 35.00 5.91 -0.46
C THR A 457 34.17 5.79 -1.73
N ILE A 458 33.42 4.71 -1.86
CA ILE A 458 32.34 4.60 -2.86
C ILE A 458 31.22 5.49 -2.37
N SER A 459 30.69 6.38 -3.22
CA SER A 459 29.62 7.33 -2.84
C SER A 459 28.36 7.15 -3.69
N PHE A 460 27.24 7.64 -3.17
CA PHE A 460 25.91 7.38 -3.71
C PHE A 460 25.29 8.63 -4.35
N ASN A 461 24.52 8.43 -5.41
CA ASN A 461 23.82 9.49 -6.11
C ASN A 461 22.64 9.98 -5.25
N PRO A 462 22.59 11.26 -4.84
CA PRO A 462 21.50 11.78 -4.00
C PRO A 462 20.13 11.73 -4.69
N ASP A 463 20.09 11.69 -6.03
CA ASP A 463 18.86 11.66 -6.82
C ASP A 463 18.28 10.25 -6.96
N VAL A 464 19.04 9.21 -6.56
CA VAL A 464 18.60 7.81 -6.63
C VAL A 464 18.38 7.28 -5.22
N ARG A 465 17.18 6.76 -4.96
CA ARG A 465 16.87 6.13 -3.68
C ARG A 465 17.52 4.76 -3.58
N ALA A 466 18.04 4.43 -2.40
CA ALA A 466 18.65 3.13 -2.10
C ALA A 466 17.76 1.94 -2.47
N TYR A 467 16.44 2.04 -2.24
CA TYR A 467 15.49 0.98 -2.58
C TYR A 467 15.27 0.80 -4.09
N ASN A 468 15.83 1.68 -4.94
CA ASN A 468 15.83 1.54 -6.39
C ASN A 468 17.12 0.89 -6.92
N PHE A 469 18.12 0.64 -6.06
CA PHE A 469 19.30 -0.13 -6.42
C PHE A 469 19.05 -1.62 -6.24
N ASP A 470 18.83 -2.30 -7.36
CA ASP A 470 18.68 -3.75 -7.43
C ASP A 470 20.02 -4.45 -7.67
N MET A 471 20.18 -5.58 -6.98
CA MET A 471 21.22 -6.57 -7.19
C MET A 471 20.57 -7.83 -7.77
N PHE A 472 21.27 -8.47 -8.70
CA PHE A 472 20.71 -9.48 -9.59
C PHE A 472 21.29 -10.85 -9.30
N ALA A 473 20.45 -11.88 -9.26
CA ALA A 473 20.88 -13.28 -9.21
C ALA A 473 20.58 -14.01 -10.53
N GLY A 474 21.28 -15.12 -10.78
CA GLY A 474 21.14 -15.91 -12.01
C GLY A 474 21.99 -15.41 -13.20
N VAL A 475 22.80 -14.38 -12.99
CA VAL A 475 23.82 -13.86 -13.90
C VAL A 475 25.07 -13.44 -13.12
N ASN A 476 26.25 -13.50 -13.73
CA ASN A 476 27.44 -12.86 -13.17
C ASN A 476 27.68 -11.51 -13.86
N TYR A 477 28.14 -10.50 -13.13
CA TYR A 477 28.41 -9.17 -13.69
C TYR A 477 29.37 -8.33 -12.84
N GLU A 478 29.90 -7.27 -13.42
CA GLU A 478 30.70 -6.27 -12.73
C GLU A 478 30.10 -4.88 -12.92
N ILE A 479 30.10 -4.05 -11.87
CA ILE A 479 29.67 -2.64 -11.92
C ILE A 479 30.91 -1.74 -11.91
N ASN A 480 31.30 -1.24 -13.07
CA ASN A 480 32.46 -0.37 -13.19
C ASN A 480 32.10 1.10 -12.90
N ILE A 481 32.33 1.54 -11.66
CA ILE A 481 31.95 2.88 -11.20
C ILE A 481 32.88 4.00 -11.69
N SER A 482 33.98 3.70 -12.40
CA SER A 482 34.76 4.74 -13.09
C SER A 482 34.07 5.25 -14.37
N LYS A 483 33.09 4.51 -14.87
CA LYS A 483 32.34 4.87 -16.09
C LYS A 483 31.11 5.68 -15.77
N GLU A 484 30.69 6.48 -16.74
CA GLU A 484 29.44 7.24 -16.66
C GLU A 484 28.23 6.29 -16.57
N PRO A 485 27.17 6.68 -15.86
CA PRO A 485 25.96 5.87 -15.77
C PRO A 485 25.37 5.55 -17.16
N GLY A 486 24.87 4.32 -17.34
CA GLY A 486 24.43 3.81 -18.64
C GLY A 486 25.50 3.03 -19.41
N SER A 487 26.72 2.90 -18.87
CA SER A 487 27.79 2.08 -19.47
C SER A 487 28.66 1.39 -18.40
N ARG A 488 28.09 1.05 -17.25
CA ARG A 488 28.80 0.50 -16.09
C ARG A 488 28.80 -1.02 -16.01
N ILE A 489 27.83 -1.70 -16.63
CA ILE A 489 27.70 -3.15 -16.55
C ILE A 489 28.70 -3.82 -17.51
N GLU A 490 29.66 -4.53 -16.93
CA GLU A 490 30.69 -5.28 -17.62
C GLU A 490 30.58 -6.77 -17.29
N ASN A 491 31.18 -7.62 -18.15
CA ASN A 491 31.30 -9.05 -17.91
C ASN A 491 29.97 -9.77 -17.60
N LEU A 492 28.86 -9.29 -18.16
CA LEU A 492 27.53 -9.87 -18.02
C LEU A 492 27.48 -11.26 -18.67
N THR A 493 27.38 -12.29 -17.85
CA THR A 493 27.39 -13.70 -18.27
C THR A 493 26.34 -14.52 -17.51
N TRP A 494 25.92 -15.63 -18.10
CA TRP A 494 25.22 -16.69 -17.38
C TRP A 494 26.15 -17.36 -16.35
N PRO A 495 25.61 -18.13 -15.37
CA PRO A 495 26.43 -18.79 -14.35
C PRO A 495 27.49 -19.75 -14.92
N ASP A 496 27.28 -20.27 -16.13
CA ASP A 496 28.24 -21.12 -16.83
C ASP A 496 29.38 -20.35 -17.55
N GLY A 497 29.38 -19.02 -17.45
CA GLY A 497 30.35 -18.12 -18.07
C GLY A 497 30.03 -17.72 -19.51
N THR A 498 28.91 -18.20 -20.09
CA THR A 498 28.48 -17.80 -21.42
C THR A 498 27.98 -16.36 -21.40
N PRO A 499 28.41 -15.46 -22.32
CA PRO A 499 27.90 -14.09 -22.38
C PRO A 499 26.38 -14.05 -22.58
N VAL A 500 25.70 -13.17 -21.84
CA VAL A 500 24.28 -12.87 -22.08
C VAL A 500 24.20 -12.08 -23.39
N ARG A 501 23.42 -12.59 -24.35
CA ARG A 501 23.22 -11.93 -25.64
C ARG A 501 21.99 -11.04 -25.59
N ASP A 502 21.99 -9.99 -26.40
CA ASP A 502 20.87 -9.05 -26.50
C ASP A 502 19.54 -9.75 -26.84
N ASP A 503 19.59 -10.84 -27.62
CA ASP A 503 18.46 -11.64 -28.07
C ASP A 503 18.18 -12.89 -27.22
N ASP A 504 18.90 -13.11 -26.11
CA ASP A 504 18.54 -14.17 -25.16
C ASP A 504 17.19 -13.83 -24.51
N GLU A 505 16.24 -14.76 -24.56
CA GLU A 505 14.91 -14.62 -23.95
C GLU A 505 14.81 -15.47 -22.68
N PHE A 506 14.27 -14.90 -21.60
CA PHE A 506 14.12 -15.56 -20.31
C PHE A 506 13.11 -14.83 -19.43
N ASP A 507 12.70 -15.50 -18.36
CA ASP A 507 11.85 -14.89 -17.34
C ASP A 507 12.71 -14.38 -16.18
N ILE A 508 12.33 -13.23 -15.62
CA ILE A 508 12.89 -12.59 -14.44
C ILE A 508 11.85 -12.50 -13.32
N ALA A 509 12.30 -12.72 -12.09
CA ALA A 509 11.51 -12.48 -10.87
C ALA A 509 11.79 -11.08 -10.32
N VAL A 510 10.73 -10.31 -10.08
CA VAL A 510 10.80 -8.97 -9.46
C VAL A 510 9.58 -8.76 -8.58
N ASN A 511 9.66 -7.86 -7.61
CA ASN A 511 8.47 -7.50 -6.84
C ASN A 511 7.49 -6.64 -7.66
N ASN A 512 6.22 -6.59 -7.23
CA ASN A 512 5.15 -5.87 -7.94
C ASN A 512 5.46 -4.38 -8.10
N TYR A 513 6.03 -3.72 -7.09
CA TYR A 513 6.44 -2.32 -7.17
C TYR A 513 7.41 -2.09 -8.33
N ARG A 514 8.44 -2.93 -8.47
CA ARG A 514 9.42 -2.82 -9.53
C ARG A 514 8.79 -3.04 -10.91
N ALA A 515 7.94 -4.05 -11.01
CA ALA A 515 7.21 -4.36 -12.23
C ALA A 515 6.36 -3.16 -12.67
N SER A 516 5.48 -2.65 -11.81
CA SER A 516 4.49 -1.63 -12.17
C SER A 516 5.10 -0.23 -12.36
N SER A 517 6.06 0.16 -11.52
CA SER A 517 6.60 1.54 -11.52
C SER A 517 7.72 1.78 -12.54
N HIS A 518 8.46 0.72 -12.94
CA HIS A 518 9.68 0.89 -13.71
C HIS A 518 9.81 -0.02 -14.93
N LEU A 519 9.18 -1.21 -14.94
CA LEU A 519 9.40 -2.22 -15.98
C LEU A 519 8.22 -2.40 -16.94
N LEU A 520 6.99 -2.23 -16.48
CA LEU A 520 5.77 -2.38 -17.29
C LEU A 520 5.15 -1.05 -17.70
N THR A 521 5.81 0.07 -17.37
CA THR A 521 5.37 1.42 -17.69
C THR A 521 6.53 2.21 -18.30
N PRO A 522 6.32 3.01 -19.37
CA PRO A 522 7.31 3.95 -19.85
C PRO A 522 7.73 4.94 -18.74
N GLY A 523 9.02 5.20 -18.62
CA GLY A 523 9.59 6.01 -17.55
C GLY A 523 11.12 6.02 -17.57
N GLU A 524 11.73 5.81 -16.39
CA GLU A 524 13.18 5.96 -16.24
C GLU A 524 14.02 4.84 -16.86
N VAL A 525 13.46 3.63 -16.96
CA VAL A 525 14.12 2.47 -17.58
C VAL A 525 13.84 2.42 -19.08
N TYR A 526 12.56 2.53 -19.46
CA TYR A 526 12.11 2.43 -20.85
C TYR A 526 11.47 3.73 -21.32
N GLU A 527 11.87 4.22 -22.49
CA GLU A 527 11.31 5.45 -23.06
C GLU A 527 9.95 5.18 -23.72
N GLU A 528 9.15 6.24 -23.89
CA GLU A 528 7.86 6.16 -24.59
C GLU A 528 8.03 5.55 -26.00
N GLY A 529 7.27 4.50 -26.28
CA GLY A 529 7.31 3.78 -27.56
C GLY A 529 8.34 2.65 -27.66
N GLU A 530 9.13 2.39 -26.61
CA GLU A 530 9.95 1.17 -26.55
C GLU A 530 9.12 -0.08 -26.23
N GLU A 531 9.60 -1.26 -26.66
CA GLU A 531 9.02 -2.54 -26.25
C GLU A 531 9.38 -2.82 -24.80
N LEU A 532 8.35 -2.90 -23.96
CA LEU A 532 8.47 -3.22 -22.54
C LEU A 532 8.62 -4.73 -22.32
N PRO A 533 9.21 -5.15 -21.19
CA PRO A 533 9.02 -6.47 -20.61
C PRO A 533 7.55 -6.92 -20.66
N LYS A 534 7.33 -8.22 -20.83
CA LYS A 534 5.98 -8.79 -20.88
C LYS A 534 5.64 -9.43 -19.55
N LEU A 535 4.50 -9.08 -18.98
CA LEU A 535 3.99 -9.73 -17.78
C LEU A 535 3.66 -11.19 -18.08
N VAL A 536 4.22 -12.13 -17.32
CA VAL A 536 3.96 -13.58 -17.43
C VAL A 536 3.00 -14.03 -16.33
N GLU A 537 3.27 -13.61 -15.09
CA GLU A 537 2.52 -14.02 -13.91
C GLU A 537 2.60 -12.92 -12.85
N ILE A 538 1.46 -12.62 -12.22
CA ILE A 538 1.33 -11.73 -11.07
C ILE A 538 1.10 -12.57 -9.83
N ASP A 539 1.46 -12.01 -8.67
CA ASP A 539 1.17 -12.58 -7.35
C ASP A 539 1.54 -14.07 -7.28
N VAL A 540 2.74 -14.39 -7.77
CA VAL A 540 3.29 -15.75 -7.76
C VAL A 540 3.29 -16.25 -6.32
N LYS A 541 2.55 -17.34 -6.07
CA LYS A 541 2.31 -17.88 -4.72
C LYS A 541 1.57 -16.93 -3.77
N GLY A 542 0.63 -16.16 -4.31
CA GLY A 542 -0.25 -15.29 -3.54
C GLY A 542 -1.08 -16.02 -2.47
N ASP A 543 -1.25 -17.35 -2.59
CA ASP A 543 -1.84 -18.21 -1.56
C ASP A 543 -1.00 -18.28 -0.27
N ILE A 544 0.32 -18.05 -0.37
CA ILE A 544 1.22 -17.92 0.79
C ILE A 544 1.31 -16.46 1.25
N GLY A 545 1.31 -15.51 0.32
CA GLY A 545 1.35 -14.07 0.59
C GLY A 545 2.40 -13.32 -0.24
N GLY A 546 2.88 -12.19 0.29
CA GLY A 546 3.89 -11.36 -0.35
C GLY A 546 5.31 -11.95 -0.23
N VAL A 547 6.30 -11.24 -0.76
CA VAL A 547 7.71 -11.68 -0.72
C VAL A 547 8.19 -11.93 0.72
N ARG A 548 7.66 -11.19 1.71
CA ARG A 548 7.98 -11.40 3.14
C ARG A 548 7.52 -12.77 3.62
N GLU A 549 6.28 -13.14 3.35
CA GLU A 549 5.71 -14.44 3.71
C GLU A 549 6.42 -15.58 2.97
N LEU A 550 6.79 -15.36 1.70
CA LEU A 550 7.60 -16.29 0.92
C LEU A 550 9.00 -16.51 1.53
N ILE A 551 9.64 -15.49 2.10
CA ILE A 551 10.89 -15.68 2.85
C ILE A 551 10.66 -16.60 4.06
N GLY A 552 9.58 -16.38 4.80
CA GLY A 552 9.22 -17.21 5.96
C GLY A 552 8.93 -18.67 5.58
N ASP A 553 8.16 -18.88 4.50
CA ASP A 553 7.89 -20.20 3.93
C ASP A 553 9.18 -20.86 3.45
N TYR A 554 10.05 -20.13 2.75
CA TYR A 554 11.31 -20.67 2.24
C TYR A 554 12.22 -21.14 3.38
N ILE A 555 12.34 -20.37 4.46
CA ILE A 555 13.10 -20.77 5.65
C ILE A 555 12.51 -22.05 6.25
N THR A 556 11.20 -22.08 6.45
CA THR A 556 10.50 -23.19 7.14
C THR A 556 10.46 -24.46 6.29
N ASN A 557 9.97 -24.35 5.07
CA ASN A 557 9.55 -25.46 4.22
C ASN A 557 10.59 -25.84 3.18
N VAL A 558 11.43 -24.91 2.70
CA VAL A 558 12.48 -25.21 1.71
C VAL A 558 13.81 -25.51 2.40
N LYS A 559 14.29 -24.60 3.25
CA LYS A 559 15.54 -24.74 4.02
C LYS A 559 15.38 -25.55 5.31
N LYS A 560 14.16 -26.04 5.61
CA LYS A 560 13.85 -26.95 6.74
C LYS A 560 14.21 -26.34 8.11
N GLY A 561 13.92 -25.05 8.28
CA GLY A 561 14.09 -24.31 9.52
C GLY A 561 15.54 -23.95 9.84
N GLN A 562 16.47 -24.10 8.90
CA GLN A 562 17.86 -23.74 9.12
C GLN A 562 18.48 -23.07 7.90
N ILE A 563 18.93 -21.83 8.09
CA ILE A 563 19.71 -21.10 7.09
C ILE A 563 21.12 -20.80 7.60
N LYS A 564 22.02 -20.52 6.67
CA LYS A 564 23.41 -20.10 6.90
C LYS A 564 23.70 -18.94 5.95
N PRO A 565 24.64 -18.06 6.26
CA PRO A 565 25.11 -17.08 5.28
C PRO A 565 25.78 -17.84 4.11
N GLU A 566 25.14 -17.80 2.94
CA GLU A 566 25.62 -18.34 1.68
C GLU A 566 25.62 -17.19 0.66
N CYS A 567 26.78 -16.90 0.07
CA CYS A 567 26.98 -15.86 -0.92
C CYS A 567 27.49 -16.51 -2.19
N ASP A 568 26.94 -16.17 -3.36
CA ASP A 568 27.37 -16.78 -4.64
C ASP A 568 28.50 -15.99 -5.35
N ASP A 569 28.82 -14.78 -4.86
CA ASP A 569 29.87 -13.89 -5.37
C ASP A 569 29.69 -13.57 -6.86
N ASN A 570 28.44 -13.58 -7.36
CA ASN A 570 28.16 -13.39 -8.78
C ASN A 570 28.38 -11.95 -9.26
N TRP A 571 28.44 -10.97 -8.34
CA TRP A 571 28.69 -9.58 -8.69
C TRP A 571 29.71 -8.88 -7.80
N LYS A 572 30.32 -7.83 -8.35
CA LYS A 572 31.22 -6.93 -7.60
C LYS A 572 31.31 -5.55 -8.25
N ILE A 573 31.70 -4.57 -7.46
CA ILE A 573 32.07 -3.25 -7.96
C ILE A 573 33.52 -3.27 -8.46
N THR A 574 33.77 -2.62 -9.59
CA THR A 574 35.11 -2.43 -10.17
C THR A 574 35.31 -0.95 -10.55
N GLY A 575 36.49 -0.59 -11.05
CA GLY A 575 36.76 0.79 -11.47
C GLY A 575 37.03 1.76 -10.33
N TYR A 576 37.41 1.28 -9.15
CA TYR A 576 37.96 2.11 -8.08
C TYR A 576 39.42 1.72 -7.81
N GLU A 577 40.25 2.72 -7.52
CA GLU A 577 41.61 2.56 -7.05
C GLU A 577 41.91 3.69 -6.06
N TRP A 578 42.18 3.34 -4.80
CA TRP A 578 42.52 4.28 -3.74
C TRP A 578 43.87 3.95 -3.12
N ASP A 579 44.55 4.98 -2.62
CA ASP A 579 45.74 4.82 -1.80
C ASP A 579 45.35 4.13 -0.47
N LYS A 580 46.01 3.01 -0.15
CA LYS A 580 45.64 2.17 0.99
C LYS A 580 45.88 2.87 2.33
N ASP A 581 46.96 3.64 2.45
CA ASP A 581 47.32 4.31 3.69
C ASP A 581 46.37 5.48 3.95
N LEU A 582 46.03 6.24 2.90
CA LEU A 582 45.02 7.29 2.97
C LEU A 582 43.62 6.71 3.25
N ARG A 583 43.27 5.58 2.63
CA ARG A 583 42.00 4.89 2.90
C ARG A 583 41.89 4.45 4.36
N GLU A 584 42.93 3.85 4.92
CA GLU A 584 42.96 3.44 6.33
C GLU A 584 42.85 4.64 7.27
N LYS A 585 43.52 5.75 6.94
CA LYS A 585 43.37 7.03 7.65
C LYS A 585 41.91 7.52 7.58
N ALA A 586 41.29 7.52 6.40
CA ALA A 586 39.90 7.92 6.20
C ALA A 586 38.93 7.11 7.05
N VAL A 587 39.02 5.78 6.98
CA VAL A 587 38.17 4.86 7.74
C VAL A 587 38.31 5.11 9.25
N THR A 588 39.54 5.28 9.73
CA THR A 588 39.81 5.58 11.15
C THR A 588 39.16 6.89 11.58
N GLN A 589 39.35 7.96 10.79
CA GLN A 589 38.79 9.28 11.09
C GLN A 589 37.26 9.29 11.05
N LEU A 590 36.64 8.55 10.12
CA LEU A 590 35.19 8.38 10.05
C LEU A 590 34.65 7.62 11.29
N LYS A 591 35.29 6.50 11.67
CA LYS A 591 34.91 5.74 12.88
C LYS A 591 35.02 6.56 14.16
N ASN A 592 36.01 7.44 14.25
CA ASN A 592 36.20 8.35 15.38
C ASN A 592 35.31 9.60 15.30
N LYS A 593 34.51 9.77 14.23
CA LYS A 593 33.69 10.96 13.97
C LYS A 593 34.53 12.26 13.86
N GLU A 594 35.75 12.14 13.36
CA GLU A 594 36.65 13.27 13.06
C GLU A 594 36.34 13.91 11.69
N ILE A 595 35.75 13.13 10.78
CA ILE A 595 35.21 13.56 9.50
C ILE A 595 33.72 13.22 9.46
N GLU A 596 32.90 14.15 8.99
CA GLU A 596 31.46 13.91 8.76
C GLU A 596 31.23 13.34 7.36
N ILE A 597 30.30 12.40 7.26
CA ILE A 597 29.85 11.85 5.98
C ILE A 597 28.80 12.79 5.38
N PRO A 598 28.99 13.27 4.13
CA PRO A 598 28.02 14.14 3.48
C PRO A 598 26.73 13.37 3.22
N CYS A 599 25.59 13.97 3.51
CA CYS A 599 24.25 13.40 3.29
C CYS A 599 23.47 14.25 2.28
N SER A 600 22.45 13.67 1.65
CA SER A 600 21.51 14.41 0.79
C SER A 600 20.78 15.50 1.57
N GLU A 601 20.25 16.52 0.88
CA GLU A 601 19.56 17.64 1.52
C GLU A 601 18.37 17.22 2.38
N ASP A 602 17.71 16.11 2.02
CA ASP A 602 16.60 15.52 2.78
C ASP A 602 17.04 14.53 3.86
N GLY A 603 18.34 14.29 4.02
CA GLY A 603 18.91 13.40 5.02
C GLY A 603 18.75 11.90 4.75
N ARG A 604 18.22 11.51 3.58
CA ARG A 604 17.82 10.11 3.31
C ARG A 604 18.89 9.27 2.61
N THR A 605 19.83 9.91 1.93
CA THR A 605 20.94 9.23 1.25
C THR A 605 22.23 9.64 1.93
N PRO A 606 22.87 8.77 2.73
CA PRO A 606 24.18 9.05 3.28
C PRO A 606 25.26 9.01 2.19
N ASN A 607 26.45 9.49 2.51
CA ASN A 607 27.66 9.44 1.69
C ASN A 607 27.45 9.86 0.22
N VAL A 608 26.78 11.00 0.01
CA VAL A 608 26.45 11.51 -1.34
C VAL A 608 27.65 12.02 -2.13
N LYS A 609 28.82 12.05 -1.50
CA LYS A 609 30.08 12.46 -2.08
C LYS A 609 31.21 11.67 -1.41
N ALA A 610 32.13 11.16 -2.23
CA ALA A 610 33.28 10.42 -1.72
C ALA A 610 34.13 11.27 -0.79
N ILE A 611 34.65 10.65 0.27
CA ILE A 611 35.72 11.21 1.08
C ILE A 611 36.99 11.18 0.25
N THR A 612 37.75 12.25 0.26
CA THR A 612 38.98 12.41 -0.52
C THR A 612 40.17 12.69 0.38
N GLU A 613 41.37 12.63 -0.17
CA GLU A 613 42.60 13.04 0.54
C GLU A 613 42.48 14.43 1.17
N LYS A 614 41.74 15.36 0.55
CA LYS A 614 41.57 16.74 1.04
C LYS A 614 40.77 16.83 2.33
N ASP A 615 39.97 15.81 2.62
CA ASP A 615 39.14 15.74 3.81
C ASP A 615 39.94 15.21 5.01
N LEU A 616 41.07 14.51 4.77
CA LEU A 616 41.97 13.95 5.78
C LEU A 616 42.90 14.99 6.40
N LYS A 617 42.35 15.86 7.26
CA LYS A 617 43.15 16.88 7.97
C LYS A 617 44.13 16.29 8.99
#